data_AF-A0A1I5K7H6-F1
#
_entry.id   AF-A0A1I5K7H6-F1
#
_cell.length_a   1.000
_cell.length_b   1.000
_cell.length_c   1.000
_cell.angle_alpha   90.00
_cell.angle_beta   90.00
_cell.angle_gamma   90.00
#
_symmetry.space_group_name_H-M   'P 1'
#
loop_
_entity.id
_entity.type
_entity.pdbx_description
1 polymer ?
#
loop_
_entity_poly.entity_id
_entity_poly.type
_entity_poly.pdbx_seq_one_letter_code
_entity_poly.pdbx_strand_id
1 'polypeptide(L)'
;MSRARAVLRKLRMRFGSLRLRLMLASAALAMLFMLLLMPVLQGVFLMALEQTVEKRLASDAAALISAARIHDGQLHMPDKMPDEEFDNLDSHLLGFIFDREGRMIWRSRSSIDELVRYLPRYDGRGHEFIRIRDDSGQEYFVYDIEVDLLRGDETALSIVTMQPTREYQGLFNGFAWQLRLWLGIALLVLLGLLWFGLTWGFRSLRGLSDELDGVEAGTRQRLSDEHPRELLRLTNSLNRLLDSERRQRERYRDSLEDLAHSLKTPLSVLQGIGETLAAHPENREQAQLMQAQIERMSQQVGYQLQRASLRRSGLVRHREQVWPVLDGLCRSLDKVYRDKRVEATLEVPEHSQITMERGALMELLGNLLENAYRLCLQRVRVRLQPLAGGCLITIEDDGPGVPQQQRERVLQRGERLDVQNPGQGIGLAVVEDIVESYDGELSLEDSELGGACFRVRLYD
;
A
#
# COMPACT_ATOMS: atom_id res chain seq x y z
N MET A 1 15.97 -13.01 25.71
CA MET A 1 16.30 -11.88 24.81
C MET A 1 15.69 -11.96 23.39
N SER A 2 15.12 -13.07 22.93
CA SER A 2 14.57 -13.16 21.54
C SER A 2 13.18 -12.52 21.35
N ARG A 3 12.30 -12.57 22.35
CA ARG A 3 10.96 -11.94 22.29
C ARG A 3 11.02 -10.41 22.19
N ALA A 4 11.93 -9.75 22.92
CA ALA A 4 12.10 -8.30 22.86
C ALA A 4 12.59 -7.83 21.47
N ARG A 5 13.50 -8.59 20.83
CA ARG A 5 13.97 -8.31 19.46
C ARG A 5 12.87 -8.54 18.41
N ALA A 6 12.02 -9.54 18.58
CA ALA A 6 10.88 -9.78 17.69
C ALA A 6 9.80 -8.67 17.80
N VAL A 7 9.54 -8.18 19.01
CA VAL A 7 8.63 -7.06 19.27
C VAL A 7 9.19 -5.76 18.68
N LEU A 8 10.49 -5.47 18.90
CA LEU A 8 11.18 -4.33 18.28
C LEU A 8 11.20 -4.41 16.74
N ARG A 9 11.35 -5.60 16.14
CA ARG A 9 11.30 -5.79 14.68
C ARG A 9 9.88 -5.57 14.12
N LYS A 10 8.84 -6.07 14.80
CA LYS A 10 7.42 -5.80 14.45
C LYS A 10 7.05 -4.32 14.60
N LEU A 11 7.55 -3.65 15.64
CA LEU A 11 7.39 -2.21 15.83
C LEU A 11 8.11 -1.43 14.72
N ARG A 12 9.35 -1.79 14.37
CA ARG A 12 10.12 -1.16 13.29
C ARG A 12 9.48 -1.36 11.91
N MET A 13 8.79 -2.48 11.67
CA MET A 13 7.99 -2.72 10.45
C MET A 13 6.69 -1.90 10.44
N ARG A 14 6.00 -1.73 11.58
CA ARG A 14 4.83 -0.83 11.70
C ARG A 14 5.20 0.63 11.48
N PHE A 15 6.33 1.09 12.03
CA PHE A 15 6.93 2.42 11.78
C PHE A 15 7.67 2.52 10.43
N GLY A 16 7.78 1.43 9.69
CA GLY A 16 8.29 1.38 8.33
C GLY A 16 7.21 1.67 7.26
N SER A 17 5.93 1.60 7.62
CA SER A 17 4.86 1.88 6.67
C SER A 17 4.82 3.37 6.33
N LEU A 18 4.96 3.69 5.03
CA LEU A 18 4.88 5.05 4.51
C LEU A 18 3.60 5.75 5.00
N ARG A 19 2.51 4.98 5.10
CA ARG A 19 1.22 5.40 5.64
C ARG A 19 1.30 5.95 7.07
N LEU A 20 1.94 5.22 8.00
CA LEU A 20 2.03 5.66 9.40
C LEU A 20 2.92 6.91 9.52
N ARG A 21 4.00 6.98 8.74
CA ARG A 21 4.90 8.16 8.72
C ARG A 21 4.19 9.40 8.21
N LEU A 22 3.50 9.30 7.07
CA LEU A 22 2.70 10.40 6.53
C LEU A 22 1.62 10.84 7.52
N MET A 23 0.88 9.89 8.10
CA MET A 23 -0.16 10.20 9.08
C MET A 23 0.40 10.94 10.30
N LEU A 24 1.50 10.45 10.89
CA LEU A 24 2.12 11.10 12.06
C LEU A 24 2.67 12.48 11.71
N ALA A 25 3.31 12.64 10.55
CA ALA A 25 3.83 13.93 10.09
C ALA A 25 2.70 14.94 9.86
N SER A 26 1.63 14.56 9.15
CA SER A 26 0.48 15.42 8.91
C SER A 26 -0.26 15.75 10.21
N ALA A 27 -0.40 14.79 11.13
CA ALA A 27 -1.02 15.02 12.43
C ALA A 27 -0.19 15.99 13.30
N ALA A 28 1.13 15.81 13.33
CA ALA A 28 2.03 16.70 14.05
C ALA A 28 2.00 18.13 13.47
N LEU A 29 1.99 18.27 12.14
CA LEU A 29 1.87 19.56 11.47
C LEU A 29 0.52 20.24 11.76
N ALA A 30 -0.58 19.49 11.69
CA ALA A 30 -1.91 20.01 12.02
C ALA A 30 -2.00 20.47 13.48
N MET A 31 -1.45 19.68 14.41
CA MET A 31 -1.40 20.03 15.83
C MET A 31 -0.54 21.28 16.06
N LEU A 32 0.63 21.36 15.43
CA LEU A 32 1.51 22.54 15.52
C LEU A 32 0.81 23.80 14.98
N PHE A 33 0.13 23.68 13.83
CA PHE A 33 -0.63 24.79 13.25
C PHE A 33 -1.75 25.27 14.20
N MET A 34 -2.52 24.37 14.78
CA MET A 34 -3.57 24.72 15.75
C MET A 34 -3.00 25.39 17.01
N LEU A 35 -1.86 24.90 17.51
CA LEU A 35 -1.16 25.50 18.66
C LEU A 35 -0.65 26.91 18.36
N LEU A 36 -0.15 27.16 17.15
CA LEU A 36 0.30 28.49 16.71
C LEU A 36 -0.86 29.45 16.43
N LEU A 37 -1.99 28.95 15.95
CA LEU A 37 -3.18 29.75 15.65
C LEU A 37 -3.86 30.27 16.93
N MET A 38 -3.80 29.49 18.02
CA MET A 38 -4.44 29.84 19.29
C MET A 38 -4.02 31.22 19.86
N PRO A 39 -2.73 31.53 20.08
CA PRO A 39 -2.33 32.84 20.62
C PRO A 39 -2.66 33.99 19.65
N VAL A 40 -2.65 33.75 18.34
CA VAL A 40 -3.03 34.76 17.33
C VAL A 40 -4.49 35.15 17.50
N LEU A 41 -5.40 34.17 17.57
CA LEU A 41 -6.84 34.44 17.75
C LEU A 41 -7.13 35.07 19.12
N GLN A 42 -6.44 34.65 20.18
CA GLN A 42 -6.55 35.29 21.49
C GLN A 42 -6.08 36.74 21.48
N GLY A 43 -4.96 37.03 20.80
CA GLY A 43 -4.44 38.39 20.65
C GLY A 43 -5.39 39.30 19.88
N VAL A 44 -5.95 38.82 18.77
CA VAL A 44 -6.96 39.56 17.98
C VAL A 44 -8.21 39.86 18.83
N PHE A 45 -8.68 38.89 19.62
CA PHE A 45 -9.81 39.11 20.51
C PHE A 45 -9.50 40.15 21.59
N LEU A 46 -8.32 40.11 22.20
CA LEU A 46 -7.89 41.09 23.20
C LEU A 46 -7.83 42.50 22.61
N MET A 47 -7.26 42.66 21.41
CA MET A 47 -7.23 43.95 20.73
C MET A 47 -8.64 44.49 20.45
N ALA A 48 -9.55 43.64 19.98
CA ALA A 48 -10.94 44.03 19.71
C ALA A 48 -11.70 44.38 21.00
N LEU A 49 -11.42 43.66 22.09
CA LEU A 49 -11.99 43.92 23.40
C LEU A 49 -11.50 45.27 23.95
N GLU A 50 -10.20 45.53 23.94
CA GLU A 50 -9.61 46.80 24.38
C GLU A 50 -10.19 47.99 23.61
N GLN A 51 -10.34 47.89 22.28
CA GLN A 51 -11.00 48.93 21.46
C GLN A 51 -12.47 49.14 21.83
N THR A 52 -13.17 48.09 22.27
CA THR A 52 -14.57 48.19 22.71
C THR A 52 -14.67 48.87 24.06
N VAL A 53 -13.76 48.54 24.99
CA VAL A 53 -13.68 49.17 26.31
C VAL A 53 -13.32 50.65 26.17
N GLU A 54 -12.32 50.98 25.33
CA GLU A 54 -11.92 52.35 25.05
C GLU A 54 -13.10 53.20 24.56
N LYS A 55 -13.85 52.72 23.56
CA LYS A 55 -15.03 53.44 23.04
C LYS A 55 -16.14 53.59 24.08
N ARG A 56 -16.33 52.59 24.95
CA ARG A 56 -17.31 52.66 26.04
C ARG A 56 -16.90 53.74 27.04
N LEU A 57 -15.69 53.65 27.59
CA LEU A 57 -15.17 54.63 28.55
C LEU A 57 -15.12 56.05 27.97
N ALA A 58 -14.83 56.21 26.69
CA ALA A 58 -14.90 57.50 25.99
C ALA A 58 -16.32 58.06 25.94
N SER A 59 -17.32 57.21 25.70
CA SER A 59 -18.74 57.58 25.75
C SER A 59 -19.16 58.00 27.17
N ASP A 60 -18.71 57.25 28.18
CA ASP A 60 -19.00 57.53 29.58
C ASP A 60 -18.34 58.85 30.02
N ALA A 61 -17.10 59.11 29.55
CA ALA A 61 -16.42 60.38 29.77
C ALA A 61 -17.16 61.55 29.09
N ALA A 62 -17.66 61.36 27.87
CA ALA A 62 -18.49 62.36 27.19
C ALA A 62 -19.80 62.66 27.96
N ALA A 63 -20.39 61.68 28.63
CA ALA A 63 -21.54 61.89 29.50
C ALA A 63 -21.19 62.74 30.74
N LEU A 64 -20.01 62.50 31.36
CA LEU A 64 -19.50 63.34 32.45
C LEU A 64 -19.25 64.78 31.98
N ILE A 65 -18.62 64.96 30.81
CA ILE A 65 -18.38 66.27 30.18
C ILE A 65 -19.70 67.02 29.98
N SER A 66 -20.72 66.35 29.44
CA SER A 66 -22.03 66.95 29.15
C SER A 66 -22.79 67.35 30.42
N ALA A 67 -22.60 66.60 31.51
CA ALA A 67 -23.21 66.87 32.82
C ALA A 67 -22.50 68.00 33.59
N ALA A 68 -21.21 68.20 33.37
CA ALA A 68 -20.39 69.20 34.05
C ALA A 68 -20.88 70.64 33.75
N ARG A 69 -21.14 71.42 34.80
CA ARG A 69 -21.45 72.85 34.71
C ARG A 69 -20.45 73.65 35.53
N ILE A 70 -19.96 74.76 34.98
CA ILE A 70 -19.14 75.71 35.74
C ILE A 70 -20.03 76.88 36.14
N HIS A 71 -20.16 77.13 37.45
CA HIS A 71 -20.83 78.30 38.01
C HIS A 71 -19.86 78.97 38.98
N ASP A 72 -19.68 80.29 38.87
CA ASP A 72 -18.75 81.08 39.69
C ASP A 72 -17.30 80.53 39.76
N GLY A 73 -16.83 79.93 38.67
CA GLY A 73 -15.48 79.34 38.60
C GLY A 73 -15.31 78.03 39.35
N GLN A 74 -16.38 77.46 39.91
CA GLN A 74 -16.39 76.14 40.53
C GLN A 74 -17.14 75.12 39.68
N LEU A 75 -16.65 73.89 39.66
CA LEU A 75 -17.31 72.77 39.02
C LEU A 75 -18.52 72.33 39.86
N HIS A 76 -19.70 72.36 39.24
CA HIS A 76 -20.94 71.83 39.78
C HIS A 76 -21.39 70.64 38.95
N MET A 77 -21.42 69.46 39.59
CA MET A 77 -22.00 68.24 39.04
C MET A 77 -23.44 68.06 39.54
N PRO A 78 -24.36 67.52 38.73
CA PRO A 78 -25.73 67.26 39.16
C PRO A 78 -25.79 66.16 40.23
N ASP A 79 -26.80 66.22 41.11
CA ASP A 79 -27.01 65.21 42.17
C ASP A 79 -27.31 63.80 41.62
N LYS A 80 -27.81 63.73 40.38
CA LYS A 80 -28.05 62.51 39.62
C LYS A 80 -27.35 62.61 38.28
N MET A 81 -26.51 61.63 37.99
CA MET A 81 -25.76 61.56 36.75
C MET A 81 -26.63 61.05 35.60
N PRO A 82 -26.36 61.47 34.34
CA PRO A 82 -27.07 60.94 33.18
C PRO A 82 -26.88 59.43 32.99
N ASP A 83 -25.73 58.91 33.42
CA ASP A 83 -25.47 57.48 33.52
C ASP A 83 -25.56 57.05 34.99
N GLU A 84 -26.55 56.21 35.30
CA GLU A 84 -26.83 55.72 36.65
C GLU A 84 -25.69 54.85 37.20
N GLU A 85 -24.81 54.32 36.34
CA GLU A 85 -23.64 53.54 36.75
C GLU A 85 -22.66 54.36 37.62
N PHE A 86 -22.60 55.70 37.48
CA PHE A 86 -21.75 56.54 38.34
C PHE A 86 -22.33 56.77 39.74
N ASP A 87 -23.65 56.62 39.91
CA ASP A 87 -24.34 56.84 41.18
C ASP A 87 -24.52 55.55 41.99
N ASN A 88 -24.35 54.38 41.35
CA ASN A 88 -24.50 53.08 41.97
C ASN A 88 -23.20 52.59 42.62
N LEU A 89 -23.24 52.27 43.92
CA LEU A 89 -22.08 51.74 44.67
C LEU A 89 -21.65 50.34 44.21
N ASP A 90 -22.58 49.55 43.67
CA ASP A 90 -22.28 48.22 43.13
C ASP A 90 -21.71 48.29 41.71
N SER A 91 -21.67 49.48 41.10
CA SER A 91 -21.08 49.68 39.77
C SER A 91 -19.56 49.74 39.86
N HIS A 92 -18.92 49.09 38.91
CA HIS A 92 -17.47 49.10 38.76
C HIS A 92 -16.97 50.15 37.75
N LEU A 93 -17.87 51.01 37.25
CA LEU A 93 -17.53 52.19 36.46
C LEU A 93 -17.18 53.35 37.40
N LEU A 94 -15.96 53.86 37.32
CA LEU A 94 -15.43 54.85 38.23
C LEU A 94 -15.12 56.14 37.46
N GLY A 95 -15.64 57.27 37.94
CA GLY A 95 -15.44 58.59 37.34
C GLY A 95 -14.69 59.53 38.27
N PHE A 96 -13.74 60.28 37.73
CA PHE A 96 -12.99 61.31 38.44
C PHE A 96 -12.84 62.55 37.56
N ILE A 97 -12.78 63.71 38.21
CA ILE A 97 -12.44 64.96 37.56
C ILE A 97 -11.30 65.60 38.34
N PHE A 98 -10.27 66.00 37.64
CA PHE A 98 -9.07 66.64 38.19
C PHE A 98 -8.89 68.05 37.62
N ASP A 99 -8.31 68.94 38.42
CA ASP A 99 -7.82 70.24 37.94
C ASP A 99 -6.45 70.10 37.25
N ARG A 100 -5.95 71.21 36.69
CA ARG A 100 -4.66 71.27 36.00
C ARG A 100 -3.47 70.92 36.88
N GLU A 101 -3.57 71.13 38.19
CA GLU A 101 -2.54 70.77 39.16
C GLU A 101 -2.60 69.29 39.58
N GLY A 102 -3.54 68.51 39.03
CA GLY A 102 -3.75 67.10 39.34
C GLY A 102 -4.48 66.87 40.67
N ARG A 103 -5.14 67.90 41.22
CA ARG A 103 -5.99 67.75 42.41
C ARG A 103 -7.37 67.25 41.98
N MET A 104 -7.84 66.22 42.67
CA MET A 104 -9.18 65.68 42.45
C MET A 104 -10.24 66.68 42.94
N ILE A 105 -11.08 67.16 42.02
CA ILE A 105 -12.17 68.10 42.31
C ILE A 105 -13.52 67.39 42.42
N TRP A 106 -13.68 66.24 41.76
CA TRP A 106 -14.87 65.42 41.86
C TRP A 106 -14.56 63.93 41.70
N ARG A 107 -15.37 63.10 42.33
CA ARG A 107 -15.39 61.65 42.16
C ARG A 107 -16.83 61.13 42.15
N SER A 108 -17.08 60.10 41.35
CA SER A 108 -18.36 59.37 41.29
C SER A 108 -18.69 58.69 42.63
N ARG A 109 -19.96 58.36 42.86
CA ARG A 109 -20.35 57.62 44.08
C ARG A 109 -19.85 56.17 44.04
N SER A 110 -19.81 55.56 42.86
CA SER A 110 -19.23 54.23 42.62
C SER A 110 -17.74 54.13 43.00
N SER A 111 -17.01 55.24 43.10
CA SER A 111 -15.58 55.27 43.46
C SER A 111 -15.30 55.60 44.93
N ILE A 112 -16.31 55.60 45.79
CA ILE A 112 -16.14 55.91 47.22
C ILE A 112 -15.29 54.85 47.93
N ASP A 113 -15.48 53.57 47.60
CA ASP A 113 -14.83 52.43 48.25
C ASP A 113 -13.57 51.92 47.51
N GLU A 114 -13.28 52.48 46.32
CA GLU A 114 -12.13 52.09 45.49
C GLU A 114 -10.94 53.04 45.72
N LEU A 115 -9.79 52.49 46.14
CA LEU A 115 -8.56 53.22 46.46
C LEU A 115 -7.60 53.24 45.26
N VAL A 116 -7.97 53.95 44.20
CA VAL A 116 -7.13 54.05 42.99
C VAL A 116 -6.35 55.36 42.96
N ARG A 117 -5.02 55.24 42.87
CA ARG A 117 -4.11 56.39 42.73
C ARG A 117 -3.72 56.56 41.27
N TYR A 118 -4.55 57.28 40.54
CA TYR A 118 -4.24 57.75 39.20
C TYR A 118 -3.91 59.25 39.25
N LEU A 119 -2.84 59.66 38.56
CA LEU A 119 -2.51 61.08 38.37
C LEU A 119 -2.65 61.39 36.87
N PRO A 120 -3.54 62.31 36.49
CA PRO A 120 -3.73 62.66 35.09
C PRO A 120 -2.49 63.35 34.54
N ARG A 121 -2.27 63.22 33.24
CA ARG A 121 -1.16 63.87 32.55
C ARG A 121 -1.71 64.91 31.58
N TYR A 122 -1.42 66.18 31.87
CA TYR A 122 -1.69 67.29 30.95
C TYR A 122 -0.56 67.40 29.93
N ASP A 123 -0.65 66.62 28.85
CA ASP A 123 0.35 66.57 27.78
C ASP A 123 -0.13 67.19 26.46
N GLY A 124 -1.40 67.64 26.41
CA GLY A 124 -1.99 68.32 25.27
C GLY A 124 -2.32 67.37 24.09
N ARG A 125 -2.30 66.05 24.30
CA ARG A 125 -2.65 65.04 23.27
C ARG A 125 -4.15 64.75 23.16
N GLY A 126 -4.97 65.42 23.96
CA GLY A 126 -6.43 65.35 23.89
C GLY A 126 -7.01 64.21 24.72
N HIS A 127 -6.68 62.95 24.41
CA HIS A 127 -7.09 61.79 25.23
C HIS A 127 -6.03 60.69 25.25
N GLU A 128 -6.05 59.86 26.30
CA GLU A 128 -5.17 58.72 26.49
C GLU A 128 -5.99 57.50 26.99
N PHE A 129 -5.74 56.33 26.39
CA PHE A 129 -6.27 55.05 26.86
C PHE A 129 -5.12 54.15 27.30
N ILE A 130 -5.08 53.84 28.60
CA ILE A 130 -3.98 53.09 29.22
C ILE A 130 -4.48 52.04 30.20
N ARG A 131 -3.60 51.07 30.47
CA ARG A 131 -3.78 50.11 31.56
C ARG A 131 -2.89 50.51 32.72
N ILE A 132 -3.51 50.74 33.87
CA ILE A 132 -2.79 51.00 35.12
C ILE A 132 -2.94 49.81 36.06
N ARG A 133 -2.01 49.68 36.99
CA ARG A 133 -2.10 48.73 38.10
C ARG A 133 -2.05 49.51 39.40
N ASP A 134 -2.99 49.26 40.29
CA ASP A 134 -3.03 49.89 41.60
C ASP A 134 -2.05 49.23 42.59
N ASP A 135 -1.96 49.79 43.79
CA ASP A 135 -1.10 49.30 44.88
C ASP A 135 -1.52 47.89 45.38
N SER A 136 -2.77 47.48 45.11
CA SER A 136 -3.29 46.15 45.44
C SER A 136 -2.97 45.10 44.37
N GLY A 137 -2.40 45.52 43.24
CA GLY A 137 -2.09 44.68 42.10
C GLY A 137 -3.26 44.50 41.11
N GLN A 138 -4.37 45.19 41.33
CA GLN A 138 -5.54 45.18 40.45
C GLN A 138 -5.30 46.08 39.24
N GLU A 139 -5.65 45.58 38.05
CA GLU A 139 -5.51 46.33 36.81
C GLU A 139 -6.81 47.03 36.43
N TYR A 140 -6.68 48.24 35.88
CA TYR A 140 -7.77 49.07 35.39
C TYR A 140 -7.51 49.51 33.97
N PHE A 141 -8.56 49.52 33.16
CA PHE A 141 -8.60 50.32 31.94
C PHE A 141 -8.96 51.75 32.32
N VAL A 142 -8.18 52.71 31.81
CA VAL A 142 -8.36 54.14 32.10
C VAL A 142 -8.45 54.87 30.79
N TYR A 143 -9.48 55.68 30.66
CA TYR A 143 -9.63 56.68 29.62
C TYR A 143 -9.56 58.06 30.26
N ASP A 144 -8.54 58.83 29.91
CA ASP A 144 -8.32 60.21 30.38
C ASP A 144 -8.50 61.15 29.19
N ILE A 145 -9.35 62.16 29.32
CA ILE A 145 -9.56 63.20 28.31
C ILE A 145 -9.41 64.59 28.93
N GLU A 146 -8.59 65.42 28.28
CA GLU A 146 -8.41 66.82 28.63
C GLU A 146 -9.50 67.67 27.96
N VAL A 147 -10.21 68.47 28.76
CA VAL A 147 -11.29 69.35 28.28
C VAL A 147 -11.08 70.77 28.78
N ASP A 148 -11.18 71.71 27.85
CA ASP A 148 -11.26 73.15 28.15
C ASP A 148 -12.73 73.60 28.09
N LEU A 149 -13.34 73.75 29.26
CA LEU A 149 -14.76 74.10 29.39
C LEU A 149 -15.03 75.61 29.23
N LEU A 150 -14.01 76.45 29.38
CA LEU A 150 -14.10 77.91 29.20
C LEU A 150 -13.09 78.31 28.13
N ARG A 151 -13.55 78.48 26.88
CA ARG A 151 -12.75 79.03 25.77
C ARG A 151 -12.12 80.36 26.18
N GLY A 152 -10.93 80.32 26.79
CA GLY A 152 -10.10 81.48 27.06
C GLY A 152 -9.54 81.72 28.46
N ASP A 153 -9.61 80.85 29.47
CA ASP A 153 -8.63 80.91 30.61
C ASP A 153 -8.70 79.72 31.62
N GLU A 154 -7.50 79.24 31.96
CA GLU A 154 -7.01 78.45 33.12
C GLU A 154 -7.79 77.26 33.73
N THR A 155 -8.99 76.91 33.27
CA THR A 155 -9.80 75.81 33.84
C THR A 155 -9.81 74.55 32.97
N ALA A 156 -8.62 74.11 32.56
CA ALA A 156 -8.45 72.79 31.94
C ALA A 156 -8.76 71.71 32.99
N LEU A 157 -9.69 70.82 32.67
CA LEU A 157 -10.04 69.67 33.50
C LEU A 157 -9.68 68.38 32.78
N SER A 158 -9.19 67.42 33.55
CA SER A 158 -9.03 66.03 33.10
C SER A 158 -10.22 65.24 33.63
N ILE A 159 -10.92 64.59 32.70
CA ILE A 159 -12.06 63.74 33.01
C ILE A 159 -11.62 62.31 32.77
N VAL A 160 -11.63 61.53 33.84
CA VAL A 160 -11.10 60.18 33.87
C VAL A 160 -12.22 59.21 34.13
N THR A 161 -12.44 58.30 33.20
CA THR A 161 -13.30 57.12 33.39
C THR A 161 -12.44 55.87 33.45
N MET A 162 -12.71 55.02 34.44
CA MET A 162 -11.94 53.79 34.62
C MET A 162 -12.82 52.62 35.06
N GLN A 163 -12.41 51.43 34.66
CA GLN A 163 -13.11 50.19 34.98
C GLN A 163 -12.08 49.07 35.21
N PRO A 164 -12.27 48.19 36.20
CA PRO A 164 -11.30 47.15 36.50
C PRO A 164 -11.30 46.05 35.44
N THR A 165 -10.11 45.60 35.02
CA THR A 165 -9.94 44.54 34.00
C THR A 165 -10.59 43.22 34.42
N ARG A 166 -10.81 43.00 35.73
CA ARG A 166 -11.46 41.80 36.29
C ARG A 166 -12.88 41.58 35.76
N GLU A 167 -13.60 42.66 35.44
CA GLU A 167 -14.91 42.65 34.79
C GLU A 167 -14.91 41.80 33.51
N TYR A 168 -13.83 41.93 32.75
CA TYR A 168 -13.67 41.28 31.46
C TYR A 168 -12.93 39.94 31.54
N GLN A 169 -12.41 39.57 32.71
CA GLN A 169 -11.66 38.33 32.90
C GLN A 169 -12.54 37.09 32.72
N GLY A 170 -13.81 37.18 33.13
CA GLY A 170 -14.81 36.13 32.86
C GLY A 170 -15.08 35.94 31.37
N LEU A 171 -15.23 37.04 30.62
CA LEU A 171 -15.41 37.03 29.17
C LEU A 171 -14.19 36.44 28.46
N PHE A 172 -12.98 36.86 28.85
CA PHE A 172 -11.74 36.31 28.29
C PHE A 172 -11.57 34.82 28.58
N ASN A 173 -11.78 34.39 29.83
CA ASN A 173 -11.66 32.98 30.20
C ASN A 173 -12.70 32.11 29.50
N GLY A 174 -13.94 32.61 29.39
CA GLY A 174 -15.01 31.96 28.63
C GLY A 174 -14.64 31.81 27.15
N PHE A 175 -14.19 32.88 26.51
CA PHE A 175 -13.71 32.87 25.14
C PHE A 175 -12.52 31.91 24.95
N ALA A 176 -11.51 31.96 25.82
CA ALA A 176 -10.33 31.11 25.74
C ALA A 176 -10.66 29.62 25.92
N TRP A 177 -11.66 29.29 26.75
CA TRP A 177 -12.15 27.91 26.88
C TRP A 177 -12.93 27.46 25.65
N GLN A 178 -13.87 28.29 25.16
CA GLN A 178 -14.63 28.01 23.94
C GLN A 178 -13.70 27.84 22.73
N LEU A 179 -12.71 28.71 22.59
CA LEU A 179 -11.70 28.64 21.53
C LEU A 179 -10.94 27.31 21.56
N ARG A 180 -10.46 26.88 22.74
CA ARG A 180 -9.78 25.58 22.90
C ARG A 180 -10.69 24.41 22.54
N LEU A 181 -11.95 24.45 22.96
CA LEU A 181 -12.93 23.42 22.64
C LEU A 181 -13.16 23.33 21.12
N TRP A 182 -13.43 24.46 20.46
CA TRP A 182 -13.66 24.51 19.02
C TRP A 182 -12.43 24.13 18.20
N LEU A 183 -11.24 24.60 18.56
CA LEU A 183 -9.99 24.19 17.92
C LEU A 183 -9.71 22.69 18.13
N GLY A 184 -10.02 22.15 19.30
CA GLY A 184 -9.93 20.72 19.60
C GLY A 184 -10.86 19.88 18.72
N ILE A 185 -12.12 20.29 18.58
CA ILE A 185 -13.09 19.64 17.68
C ILE A 185 -12.62 19.74 16.22
N ALA A 186 -12.18 20.92 15.78
CA ALA A 186 -11.67 21.11 14.43
C ALA A 186 -10.45 20.22 14.14
N LEU A 187 -9.53 20.07 15.11
CA LEU A 187 -8.38 19.17 15.00
C LEU A 187 -8.83 17.71 14.86
N LEU A 188 -9.79 17.26 15.69
CA LEU A 188 -10.31 15.88 15.60
C LEU A 188 -10.97 15.59 14.25
N VAL A 189 -11.78 16.52 13.74
CA VAL A 189 -12.41 16.42 12.42
C VAL A 189 -11.34 16.35 11.32
N LEU A 190 -10.34 17.25 11.37
CA LEU A 190 -9.24 17.28 10.40
C LEU A 190 -8.43 15.97 10.42
N LEU A 191 -8.12 15.43 11.60
CA LEU A 191 -7.42 14.14 11.75
C LEU A 191 -8.26 12.98 11.20
N GLY A 192 -9.58 13.00 11.43
CA GLY A 192 -10.51 12.01 10.87
C GLY A 192 -10.54 12.04 9.34
N LEU A 193 -10.62 13.24 8.75
CA LEU A 193 -10.57 13.44 7.30
C LEU A 193 -9.24 13.00 6.70
N LEU A 194 -8.11 13.36 7.33
CA LEU A 194 -6.78 12.92 6.91
C LEU A 194 -6.64 11.40 6.97
N TRP A 195 -7.11 10.77 8.05
CA TRP A 195 -7.13 9.31 8.16
C TRP A 195 -7.95 8.68 7.04
N PHE A 196 -9.18 9.16 6.83
CA PHE A 196 -10.06 8.65 5.78
C PHE A 196 -9.43 8.79 4.39
N GLY A 197 -8.96 9.99 4.02
CA GLY A 197 -8.33 10.26 2.73
C GLY A 197 -7.09 9.39 2.47
N LEU A 198 -6.22 9.24 3.47
CA LEU A 198 -5.05 8.35 3.36
C LEU A 198 -5.48 6.87 3.24
N THR A 199 -6.47 6.43 4.03
CA THR A 199 -6.94 5.03 3.97
C THR A 199 -7.52 4.68 2.61
N TRP A 200 -8.29 5.60 2.02
CA TRP A 200 -8.86 5.44 0.69
C TRP A 200 -7.75 5.42 -0.37
N GLY A 201 -6.82 6.40 -0.36
CA GLY A 201 -5.72 6.45 -1.31
C GLY A 201 -4.84 5.19 -1.30
N PHE A 202 -4.46 4.69 -0.12
CA PHE A 202 -3.67 3.45 0.00
C PHE A 202 -4.46 2.16 -0.26
N ARG A 203 -5.80 2.22 -0.33
CA ARG A 203 -6.60 1.05 -0.71
C ARG A 203 -6.44 0.73 -2.20
N SER A 204 -6.39 1.74 -3.06
CA SER A 204 -6.18 1.56 -4.50
C SER A 204 -4.80 0.94 -4.81
N LEU A 205 -3.75 1.40 -4.13
CA LEU A 205 -2.40 0.82 -4.27
C LEU A 205 -2.32 -0.66 -3.86
N ARG A 206 -3.07 -1.06 -2.82
CA ARG A 206 -3.16 -2.48 -2.44
C ARG A 206 -3.88 -3.30 -3.50
N GLY A 207 -4.96 -2.79 -4.08
CA GLY A 207 -5.65 -3.45 -5.20
C GLY A 207 -4.74 -3.69 -6.40
N LEU A 208 -3.87 -2.73 -6.74
CA LEU A 208 -2.87 -2.91 -7.81
C LEU A 208 -1.83 -3.98 -7.46
N SER A 209 -1.37 -4.04 -6.20
CA SER A 209 -0.47 -5.10 -5.74
C SER A 209 -1.12 -6.48 -5.83
N ASP A 210 -2.36 -6.61 -5.37
CA ASP A 210 -3.13 -7.86 -5.43
C ASP A 210 -3.37 -8.29 -6.90
N GLU A 211 -3.58 -7.34 -7.81
CA GLU A 211 -3.67 -7.62 -9.24
C GLU A 211 -2.34 -8.13 -9.82
N LEU A 212 -1.21 -7.55 -9.43
CA LEU A 212 0.11 -7.96 -9.87
C LEU A 212 0.46 -9.37 -9.37
N ASP A 213 0.17 -9.66 -8.09
CA ASP A 213 0.32 -10.99 -7.51
C ASP A 213 -0.56 -12.02 -8.26
N GLY A 214 -1.75 -11.60 -8.70
CA GLY A 214 -2.64 -12.41 -9.54
C GLY A 214 -2.06 -12.71 -10.93
N VAL A 215 -1.29 -11.78 -11.52
CA VAL A 215 -0.56 -12.01 -12.77
C VAL A 215 0.61 -12.95 -12.55
N GLU A 216 1.36 -12.80 -11.45
CA GLU A 216 2.47 -13.69 -11.09
C GLU A 216 1.99 -15.13 -10.85
N ALA A 217 0.83 -15.27 -10.20
CA ALA A 217 0.17 -16.56 -9.97
C ALA A 217 -0.56 -17.13 -11.19
N GLY A 218 -0.51 -16.47 -12.36
CA GLY A 218 -1.17 -16.92 -13.59
C GLY A 218 -2.70 -16.91 -13.60
N THR A 219 -3.33 -16.38 -12.54
CA THR A 219 -4.78 -16.24 -12.44
C THR A 219 -5.32 -15.08 -13.27
N ARG A 220 -4.47 -14.09 -13.57
CA ARG A 220 -4.81 -12.92 -14.39
C ARG A 220 -3.81 -12.73 -15.51
N GLN A 221 -4.32 -12.25 -16.64
CA GLN A 221 -3.49 -11.97 -17.80
C GLN A 221 -3.06 -10.49 -17.88
N ARG A 222 -3.81 -9.57 -17.28
CA ARG A 222 -3.52 -8.13 -17.32
C ARG A 222 -3.99 -7.47 -16.03
N LEU A 223 -3.43 -6.30 -15.76
CA LEU A 223 -3.91 -5.39 -14.72
C LEU A 223 -5.15 -4.65 -15.24
N SER A 224 -6.09 -4.33 -14.34
CA SER A 224 -7.36 -3.68 -14.70
C SER A 224 -7.18 -2.21 -15.08
N ASP A 225 -8.13 -1.63 -15.81
CA ASP A 225 -8.14 -0.20 -16.13
C ASP A 225 -8.89 0.64 -15.08
N GLU A 226 -9.38 0.00 -14.00
CA GLU A 226 -10.20 0.64 -12.95
C GLU A 226 -9.33 1.29 -11.85
N HIS A 227 -8.32 2.06 -12.26
CA HIS A 227 -7.41 2.75 -11.34
C HIS A 227 -7.50 4.28 -11.49
N PRO A 228 -7.18 5.04 -10.43
CA PRO A 228 -7.03 6.49 -10.51
C PRO A 228 -6.08 6.92 -11.65
N ARG A 229 -6.30 8.12 -12.20
CA ARG A 229 -5.55 8.61 -13.37
C ARG A 229 -4.04 8.64 -13.13
N GLU A 230 -3.62 8.85 -11.89
CA GLU A 230 -2.23 8.82 -11.44
C GLU A 230 -1.58 7.44 -11.63
N LEU A 231 -2.36 6.36 -11.49
CA LEU A 231 -1.88 4.98 -11.64
C LEU A 231 -2.07 4.43 -13.06
N LEU A 232 -3.03 4.93 -13.85
CA LEU A 232 -3.28 4.47 -15.22
C LEU A 232 -2.01 4.44 -16.09
N ARG A 233 -1.12 5.43 -15.95
CA ARG A 233 0.14 5.46 -16.71
C ARG A 233 1.08 4.31 -16.34
N LEU A 234 1.14 3.96 -15.05
CA LEU A 234 1.94 2.85 -14.56
C LEU A 234 1.34 1.53 -15.00
N THR A 235 0.02 1.35 -14.81
CA THR A 235 -0.70 0.15 -15.22
C THR A 235 -0.57 -0.11 -16.71
N ASN A 236 -0.69 0.93 -17.55
CA ASN A 236 -0.47 0.82 -19.00
C ASN A 236 0.97 0.43 -19.36
N SER A 237 1.96 0.98 -18.65
CA SER A 237 3.37 0.61 -18.87
C SER A 237 3.65 -0.85 -18.51
N LEU A 238 3.08 -1.33 -17.40
CA LEU A 238 3.17 -2.72 -16.97
C LEU A 238 2.47 -3.66 -17.95
N ASN A 239 1.24 -3.33 -18.37
CA ASN A 239 0.50 -4.10 -19.36
C ASN A 239 1.27 -4.19 -20.69
N ARG A 240 1.92 -3.12 -21.16
CA ARG A 240 2.79 -3.15 -22.35
C ARG A 240 3.98 -4.08 -22.18
N LEU A 241 4.61 -4.09 -21.01
CA LEU A 241 5.72 -5.00 -20.70
C LEU A 241 5.26 -6.45 -20.70
N LEU A 242 4.13 -6.76 -20.05
CA LEU A 242 3.53 -8.09 -20.05
C LEU A 242 3.18 -8.55 -21.47
N ASP A 243 2.57 -7.69 -22.28
CA ASP A 243 2.25 -7.99 -23.67
C ASP A 243 3.50 -8.17 -24.55
N SER A 244 4.60 -7.47 -24.23
CA SER A 244 5.86 -7.61 -24.95
C SER A 244 6.56 -8.92 -24.63
N GLU A 245 6.56 -9.33 -23.35
CA GLU A 245 7.12 -10.61 -22.90
C GLU A 245 6.38 -11.78 -23.56
N ARG A 246 5.04 -11.74 -23.56
CA ARG A 246 4.22 -12.77 -24.24
C ARG A 246 4.52 -12.88 -25.72
N ARG A 247 4.53 -11.75 -26.44
CA ARG A 247 4.85 -11.74 -27.88
C ARG A 247 6.29 -12.18 -28.17
N GLN A 248 7.23 -11.94 -27.27
CA GLN A 248 8.60 -12.45 -27.40
C GLN A 248 8.64 -13.97 -27.19
N ARG A 249 7.87 -14.48 -26.22
CA ARG A 249 7.74 -15.90 -25.93
C ARG A 249 7.08 -16.67 -27.08
N GLU A 250 5.98 -16.17 -27.63
CA GLU A 250 5.29 -16.75 -28.79
C GLU A 250 6.25 -16.83 -29.99
N ARG A 251 6.90 -15.72 -30.35
CA ARG A 251 7.89 -15.71 -31.45
C ARG A 251 9.06 -16.65 -31.22
N TYR A 252 9.53 -16.79 -29.98
CA TYR A 252 10.59 -17.74 -29.63
C TYR A 252 10.14 -19.18 -29.84
N ARG A 253 8.89 -19.53 -29.44
CA ARG A 253 8.30 -20.86 -29.70
C ARG A 253 8.16 -21.14 -31.19
N ASP A 254 7.60 -20.20 -31.95
CA ASP A 254 7.43 -20.35 -33.40
C ASP A 254 8.79 -20.56 -34.10
N SER A 255 9.81 -19.79 -33.69
CA SER A 255 11.17 -19.93 -34.23
C SER A 255 11.79 -21.29 -33.92
N LEU A 256 11.53 -21.85 -32.72
CA LEU A 256 11.98 -23.19 -32.36
C LEU A 256 11.27 -24.27 -33.16
N GLU A 257 9.98 -24.10 -33.45
CA GLU A 257 9.20 -25.03 -34.28
C GLU A 257 9.70 -25.03 -35.74
N ASP A 258 9.97 -23.85 -36.30
CA ASP A 258 10.58 -23.70 -37.63
C ASP A 258 11.98 -24.34 -37.70
N LEU A 259 12.79 -24.15 -36.65
CA LEU A 259 14.09 -24.81 -36.53
C LEU A 259 13.95 -26.34 -36.44
N ALA A 260 12.93 -26.84 -35.73
CA ALA A 260 12.64 -28.27 -35.68
C ALA A 260 12.34 -28.84 -37.06
N HIS A 261 11.46 -28.17 -37.81
CA HIS A 261 11.05 -28.62 -39.12
C HIS A 261 12.20 -28.59 -40.14
N SER A 262 13.00 -27.51 -40.12
CA SER A 262 14.15 -27.34 -41.01
C SER A 262 15.29 -28.33 -40.75
N LEU A 263 15.44 -28.84 -39.52
CA LEU A 263 16.41 -29.88 -39.20
C LEU A 263 15.88 -31.30 -39.43
N LYS A 264 14.59 -31.56 -39.18
CA LYS A 264 13.97 -32.89 -39.38
C LYS A 264 13.99 -33.31 -40.86
N THR A 265 13.79 -32.37 -41.77
CA THR A 265 13.76 -32.63 -43.22
C THR A 265 15.08 -33.19 -43.77
N PRO A 266 16.26 -32.54 -43.58
CA PRO A 266 17.53 -33.08 -44.05
C PRO A 266 17.92 -34.37 -43.32
N LEU A 267 17.59 -34.52 -42.03
CA LEU A 267 17.82 -35.77 -41.30
C LEU A 267 17.01 -36.93 -41.88
N SER A 268 15.76 -36.69 -42.29
CA SER A 268 14.91 -37.71 -42.93
C SER A 268 15.45 -38.13 -44.30
N VAL A 269 15.98 -37.16 -45.08
CA VAL A 269 16.65 -37.44 -46.36
C VAL A 269 17.91 -38.30 -46.15
N LEU A 270 18.74 -37.96 -45.15
CA LEU A 270 19.92 -38.76 -44.81
C LEU A 270 19.52 -40.19 -44.38
N GLN A 271 18.43 -40.33 -43.62
CA GLN A 271 17.89 -41.64 -43.23
C GLN A 271 17.51 -42.48 -44.45
N GLY A 272 16.79 -41.92 -45.42
CA GLY A 272 16.42 -42.61 -46.66
C GLY A 272 17.62 -42.99 -47.55
N ILE A 273 18.65 -42.15 -47.59
CA ILE A 273 19.93 -42.47 -48.27
C ILE A 273 20.63 -43.65 -47.54
N GLY A 274 20.61 -43.66 -46.21
CA GLY A 274 21.13 -44.77 -45.42
C GLY A 274 20.38 -46.09 -45.67
N GLU A 275 19.06 -46.06 -45.77
CA GLU A 275 18.22 -47.23 -46.07
C GLU A 275 18.51 -47.81 -47.47
N THR A 276 18.69 -46.95 -48.47
CA THR A 276 19.03 -47.36 -49.84
C THR A 276 20.45 -47.93 -49.95
N LEU A 277 21.41 -47.41 -49.19
CA LEU A 277 22.75 -47.97 -49.08
C LEU A 277 22.75 -49.34 -48.37
N ALA A 278 21.89 -49.53 -47.37
CA ALA A 278 21.75 -50.81 -46.63
C ALA A 278 21.17 -51.95 -47.49
N ALA A 279 20.54 -51.64 -48.63
CA ALA A 279 20.02 -52.63 -49.57
C ALA A 279 21.14 -53.39 -50.33
N HIS A 280 22.36 -52.88 -50.34
CA HIS A 280 23.51 -53.52 -50.98
C HIS A 280 24.35 -54.31 -49.95
N PRO A 281 24.59 -55.63 -50.15
CA PRO A 281 25.26 -56.48 -49.16
C PRO A 281 26.66 -56.01 -48.76
N GLU A 282 27.39 -55.37 -49.67
CA GLU A 282 28.78 -54.92 -49.48
C GLU A 282 28.90 -53.69 -48.58
N ASN A 283 27.83 -52.90 -48.43
CA ASN A 283 27.82 -51.64 -47.67
C ASN A 283 27.05 -51.75 -46.34
N ARG A 284 26.64 -52.96 -45.95
CA ARG A 284 25.66 -53.17 -44.88
C ARG A 284 26.14 -52.64 -43.51
N GLU A 285 27.41 -52.85 -43.17
CA GLU A 285 28.01 -52.33 -41.93
C GLU A 285 28.12 -50.80 -41.94
N GLN A 286 28.55 -50.20 -43.05
CA GLN A 286 28.70 -48.75 -43.17
C GLN A 286 27.34 -48.03 -43.20
N ALA A 287 26.33 -48.63 -43.83
CA ALA A 287 24.97 -48.12 -43.82
C ALA A 287 24.34 -48.19 -42.42
N GLN A 288 24.58 -49.27 -41.66
CA GLN A 288 24.13 -49.39 -40.27
C GLN A 288 24.79 -48.35 -39.36
N LEU A 289 26.10 -48.12 -39.51
CA LEU A 289 26.81 -47.07 -38.76
C LEU A 289 26.29 -45.67 -39.09
N MET A 290 26.05 -45.38 -40.37
CA MET A 290 25.52 -44.09 -40.82
C MET A 290 24.09 -43.85 -40.32
N GLN A 291 23.21 -44.85 -40.43
CA GLN A 291 21.86 -44.79 -39.87
C GLN A 291 21.89 -44.54 -38.35
N ALA A 292 22.74 -45.25 -37.62
CA ALA A 292 22.89 -45.05 -36.17
C ALA A 292 23.37 -43.62 -35.82
N GLN A 293 24.21 -42.99 -36.64
CA GLN A 293 24.63 -41.60 -36.43
C GLN A 293 23.52 -40.59 -36.77
N ILE A 294 22.79 -40.78 -37.88
CA ILE A 294 21.68 -39.91 -38.25
C ILE A 294 20.57 -39.96 -37.20
N GLU A 295 20.28 -41.15 -36.68
CA GLU A 295 19.30 -41.35 -35.62
C GLU A 295 19.73 -40.63 -34.34
N ARG A 296 21.00 -40.73 -33.93
CA ARG A 296 21.55 -39.96 -32.78
C ARG A 296 21.46 -38.45 -32.98
N MET A 297 21.75 -37.94 -34.18
CA MET A 297 21.64 -36.50 -34.48
C MET A 297 20.19 -36.02 -34.41
N SER A 298 19.26 -36.79 -34.98
CA SER A 298 17.82 -36.52 -34.89
C SER A 298 17.35 -36.48 -33.44
N GLN A 299 17.84 -37.40 -32.62
CA GLN A 299 17.55 -37.44 -31.19
C GLN A 299 18.07 -36.19 -30.46
N GLN A 300 19.34 -35.82 -30.68
CA GLN A 300 19.93 -34.64 -30.05
C GLN A 300 19.23 -33.35 -30.44
N VAL A 301 18.87 -33.20 -31.71
CA VAL A 301 18.16 -32.02 -32.21
C VAL A 301 16.76 -31.93 -31.61
N GLY A 302 15.98 -33.01 -31.65
CA GLY A 302 14.65 -33.07 -31.06
C GLY A 302 14.69 -32.70 -29.57
N TYR A 303 15.63 -33.29 -28.84
CA TYR A 303 15.85 -33.01 -27.42
C TYR A 303 16.19 -31.55 -27.12
N GLN A 304 17.13 -30.93 -27.85
CA GLN A 304 17.51 -29.52 -27.60
C GLN A 304 16.39 -28.54 -27.90
N LEU A 305 15.58 -28.81 -28.93
CA LEU A 305 14.44 -27.96 -29.30
C LEU A 305 13.31 -28.07 -28.29
N GLN A 306 13.01 -29.30 -27.85
CA GLN A 306 12.05 -29.58 -26.80
C GLN A 306 12.46 -28.91 -25.48
N ARG A 307 13.72 -29.05 -25.08
CA ARG A 307 14.28 -28.40 -23.89
C ARG A 307 14.23 -26.86 -23.96
N ALA A 308 14.46 -26.28 -25.13
CA ALA A 308 14.34 -24.83 -25.32
C ALA A 308 12.89 -24.34 -25.21
N SER A 309 11.91 -25.15 -25.65
CA SER A 309 10.47 -24.89 -25.52
C SER A 309 9.98 -24.97 -24.06
N LEU A 310 10.58 -25.86 -23.26
CA LEU A 310 10.14 -26.18 -21.89
C LEU A 310 10.73 -25.26 -20.80
N ARG A 311 11.65 -24.35 -21.12
CA ARG A 311 12.24 -23.44 -20.13
C ARG A 311 11.20 -22.49 -19.51
N ARG A 312 11.16 -22.48 -18.17
CA ARG A 312 10.32 -21.64 -17.32
C ARG A 312 10.49 -20.15 -17.66
N SER A 313 9.41 -19.48 -18.07
CA SER A 313 9.27 -18.03 -17.90
C SER A 313 8.95 -17.82 -16.42
N GLY A 314 9.92 -17.37 -15.63
CA GLY A 314 9.84 -17.26 -14.17
C GLY A 314 8.81 -16.25 -13.64
N LEU A 315 7.89 -15.77 -14.46
CA LEU A 315 6.94 -14.70 -14.14
C LEU A 315 5.50 -15.19 -13.99
N VAL A 316 5.13 -16.40 -14.44
CA VAL A 316 3.73 -16.86 -14.40
C VAL A 316 3.65 -18.34 -14.00
N ARG A 317 3.01 -18.63 -12.85
CA ARG A 317 2.68 -20.02 -12.45
C ARG A 317 1.37 -20.46 -13.09
N HIS A 318 1.42 -21.34 -14.10
CA HIS A 318 0.22 -21.93 -14.70
C HIS A 318 -0.28 -23.13 -13.88
N ARG A 319 -1.61 -23.28 -13.75
CA ARG A 319 -2.26 -24.47 -13.18
C ARG A 319 -3.15 -25.14 -14.21
N GLU A 320 -2.96 -26.44 -14.41
CA GLU A 320 -3.68 -27.25 -15.41
C GLU A 320 -4.41 -28.42 -14.74
N GLN A 321 -5.58 -28.80 -15.28
CA GLN A 321 -6.30 -30.00 -14.84
C GLN A 321 -5.65 -31.27 -15.41
N VAL A 322 -5.40 -32.25 -14.54
CA VAL A 322 -4.69 -33.47 -14.93
C VAL A 322 -5.57 -34.44 -15.72
N TRP A 323 -6.83 -34.60 -15.30
CA TRP A 323 -7.75 -35.59 -15.85
C TRP A 323 -7.97 -35.48 -17.37
N PRO A 324 -8.26 -34.30 -17.96
CA PRO A 324 -8.50 -34.20 -19.40
C PRO A 324 -7.28 -34.55 -20.26
N VAL A 325 -6.07 -34.23 -19.76
CA VAL A 325 -4.81 -34.55 -20.46
C VAL A 325 -4.55 -36.05 -20.40
N LEU A 326 -4.74 -36.65 -19.22
CA LEU A 326 -4.52 -38.07 -18.99
C LEU A 326 -5.48 -38.94 -19.81
N ASP A 327 -6.79 -38.62 -19.81
CA ASP A 327 -7.80 -39.32 -20.62
C ASP A 327 -7.48 -39.26 -22.11
N GLY A 328 -7.11 -38.08 -22.62
CA GLY A 328 -6.73 -37.91 -24.02
C GLY A 328 -5.52 -38.74 -24.44
N LEU A 329 -4.50 -38.82 -23.58
CA LEU A 329 -3.29 -39.63 -23.81
C LEU A 329 -3.60 -41.13 -23.79
N CYS A 330 -4.30 -41.62 -22.76
CA CYS A 330 -4.68 -43.03 -22.66
C CYS A 330 -5.51 -43.48 -23.87
N ARG A 331 -6.53 -42.70 -24.28
CA ARG A 331 -7.34 -43.01 -25.47
C ARG A 331 -6.55 -43.03 -26.77
N SER A 332 -5.46 -42.28 -26.85
CA SER A 332 -4.57 -42.28 -28.01
C SER A 332 -3.66 -43.51 -28.00
N LEU A 333 -3.09 -43.85 -26.84
CA LEU A 333 -2.22 -45.01 -26.67
C LEU A 333 -2.98 -46.35 -26.81
N ASP A 334 -4.23 -46.42 -26.34
CA ASP A 334 -5.10 -47.59 -26.53
C ASP A 334 -5.33 -47.91 -28.01
N LYS A 335 -5.35 -46.89 -28.88
CA LYS A 335 -5.45 -47.08 -30.33
C LYS A 335 -4.15 -47.59 -30.93
N VAL A 336 -3.01 -47.05 -30.49
CA VAL A 336 -1.68 -47.42 -30.98
C VAL A 336 -1.32 -48.84 -30.58
N TYR A 337 -1.62 -49.23 -29.33
CA TYR A 337 -1.29 -50.54 -28.75
C TYR A 337 -2.51 -51.47 -28.66
N ARG A 338 -3.49 -51.32 -29.56
CA ARG A 338 -4.76 -52.05 -29.54
C ARG A 338 -4.59 -53.57 -29.47
N ASP A 339 -3.56 -54.10 -30.11
CA ASP A 339 -3.29 -55.54 -30.17
C ASP A 339 -2.85 -56.14 -28.83
N LYS A 340 -2.23 -55.34 -27.94
CA LYS A 340 -1.85 -55.77 -26.58
C LYS A 340 -3.03 -55.84 -25.62
N ARG A 341 -4.13 -55.12 -25.90
CA ARG A 341 -5.31 -55.00 -25.00
C ARG A 341 -4.93 -54.55 -23.59
N VAL A 342 -4.16 -53.46 -23.49
CA VAL A 342 -3.73 -52.89 -22.21
C VAL A 342 -4.94 -52.38 -21.42
N GLU A 343 -5.03 -52.75 -20.14
CA GLU A 343 -6.02 -52.27 -19.18
C GLU A 343 -5.39 -51.16 -18.32
N ALA A 344 -5.76 -49.91 -18.61
CA ALA A 344 -5.28 -48.74 -17.87
C ALA A 344 -6.24 -48.36 -16.74
N THR A 345 -5.76 -48.38 -15.50
CA THR A 345 -6.50 -47.94 -14.31
C THR A 345 -6.07 -46.53 -13.90
N LEU A 346 -7.00 -45.57 -13.89
CA LEU A 346 -6.73 -44.18 -13.54
C LEU A 346 -7.32 -43.85 -12.16
N GLU A 347 -6.44 -43.71 -11.16
CA GLU A 347 -6.76 -43.28 -9.80
C GLU A 347 -6.39 -41.80 -9.63
N VAL A 348 -7.09 -40.92 -10.36
CA VAL A 348 -6.84 -39.48 -10.39
C VAL A 348 -8.16 -38.74 -10.12
N PRO A 349 -8.24 -37.86 -9.10
CA PRO A 349 -9.44 -37.08 -8.84
C PRO A 349 -9.79 -36.16 -10.04
N GLU A 350 -11.04 -36.12 -10.47
CA GLU A 350 -11.48 -35.36 -11.67
C GLU A 350 -11.12 -33.88 -11.64
N HIS A 351 -11.03 -33.27 -10.44
CA HIS A 351 -10.74 -31.84 -10.27
C HIS A 351 -9.32 -31.57 -9.76
N SER A 352 -8.42 -32.55 -9.90
CA SER A 352 -7.01 -32.37 -9.53
C SER A 352 -6.30 -31.40 -10.48
N GLN A 353 -5.55 -30.48 -9.88
CA GLN A 353 -4.76 -29.48 -10.61
C GLN A 353 -3.31 -29.56 -10.17
N ILE A 354 -2.40 -29.31 -11.11
CA ILE A 354 -0.97 -29.20 -10.83
C ILE A 354 -0.44 -27.88 -11.35
N THR A 355 0.59 -27.34 -10.70
CA THR A 355 1.27 -26.11 -11.10
C THR A 355 2.24 -26.39 -12.27
N MET A 356 1.69 -26.69 -13.43
CA MET A 356 2.42 -27.00 -14.66
C MET A 356 1.65 -26.48 -15.89
N GLU A 357 2.37 -26.03 -16.90
CA GLU A 357 1.77 -25.69 -18.18
C GLU A 357 1.26 -26.93 -18.92
N ARG A 358 0.12 -26.82 -19.60
CA ARG A 358 -0.51 -27.94 -20.33
C ARG A 358 0.44 -28.69 -21.27
N GLY A 359 1.31 -27.97 -21.99
CA GLY A 359 2.28 -28.57 -22.90
C GLY A 359 3.28 -29.47 -22.16
N ALA A 360 3.90 -28.93 -21.10
CA ALA A 360 4.84 -29.68 -20.26
C ALA A 360 4.16 -30.90 -19.59
N LEU A 361 2.91 -30.74 -19.13
CA LEU A 361 2.14 -31.84 -18.55
C LEU A 361 1.85 -32.95 -19.58
N MET A 362 1.42 -32.58 -20.77
CA MET A 362 1.13 -33.53 -21.86
C MET A 362 2.39 -34.29 -22.27
N GLU A 363 3.54 -33.63 -22.26
CA GLU A 363 4.82 -34.20 -22.64
C GLU A 363 5.39 -35.12 -21.55
N LEU A 364 5.30 -34.71 -20.29
CA LEU A 364 5.69 -35.53 -19.13
C LEU A 364 4.87 -36.82 -19.06
N LEU A 365 3.53 -36.70 -19.09
CA LEU A 365 2.65 -37.87 -19.03
C LEU A 365 2.75 -38.71 -20.30
N GLY A 366 2.85 -38.08 -21.47
CA GLY A 366 2.96 -38.78 -22.75
C GLY A 366 4.16 -39.71 -22.80
N ASN A 367 5.35 -39.21 -22.43
CA ASN A 367 6.58 -40.02 -22.43
C ASN A 367 6.54 -41.18 -21.42
N LEU A 368 6.02 -40.93 -20.21
CA LEU A 368 5.94 -41.97 -19.18
C LEU A 368 4.89 -43.04 -19.53
N LEU A 369 3.72 -42.64 -20.05
CA LEU A 369 2.67 -43.56 -20.45
C LEU A 369 3.04 -44.36 -21.69
N GLU A 370 3.68 -43.74 -22.68
CA GLU A 370 4.17 -44.47 -23.86
C GLU A 370 5.17 -45.56 -23.44
N ASN A 371 6.09 -45.25 -22.51
CA ASN A 371 7.00 -46.25 -21.95
C ASN A 371 6.24 -47.39 -21.26
N ALA A 372 5.25 -47.07 -20.43
CA ALA A 372 4.44 -48.07 -19.73
C ALA A 372 3.67 -48.98 -20.71
N TYR A 373 2.98 -48.41 -21.69
CA TYR A 373 2.25 -49.17 -22.72
C TYR A 373 3.17 -50.05 -23.58
N ARG A 374 4.36 -49.53 -23.92
CA ARG A 374 5.34 -50.27 -24.72
C ARG A 374 5.89 -51.49 -23.98
N LEU A 375 6.15 -51.37 -22.67
CA LEU A 375 6.85 -52.40 -21.89
C LEU A 375 5.94 -53.30 -21.04
N CYS A 376 4.71 -52.88 -20.74
CA CYS A 376 3.75 -53.69 -19.99
C CYS A 376 3.41 -55.00 -20.70
N LEU A 377 2.96 -55.99 -19.92
CA LEU A 377 2.30 -57.17 -20.46
C LEU A 377 0.86 -56.82 -20.82
N GLN A 378 0.06 -56.38 -19.83
CA GLN A 378 -1.35 -56.05 -20.02
C GLN A 378 -1.88 -54.93 -19.11
N ARG A 379 -1.17 -54.50 -18.06
CA ARG A 379 -1.74 -53.58 -17.06
C ARG A 379 -0.88 -52.35 -16.86
N VAL A 380 -1.54 -51.20 -16.81
CA VAL A 380 -0.94 -49.91 -16.45
C VAL A 380 -1.81 -49.25 -15.38
N ARG A 381 -1.20 -48.67 -14.34
CA ARG A 381 -1.90 -47.91 -13.31
C ARG A 381 -1.31 -46.53 -13.15
N VAL A 382 -2.16 -45.52 -13.09
CA VAL A 382 -1.78 -44.12 -12.85
C VAL A 382 -2.46 -43.63 -11.58
N ARG A 383 -1.69 -43.12 -10.62
CA ARG A 383 -2.17 -42.55 -9.36
C ARG A 383 -1.71 -41.11 -9.23
N LEU A 384 -2.60 -40.23 -8.77
CA LEU A 384 -2.24 -38.89 -8.33
C LEU A 384 -2.60 -38.71 -6.85
N GLN A 385 -1.58 -38.46 -6.02
CA GLN A 385 -1.75 -38.26 -4.59
C GLN A 385 -1.33 -36.84 -4.18
N PRO A 386 -2.18 -36.09 -3.45
CA PRO A 386 -1.78 -34.80 -2.90
C PRO A 386 -0.76 -35.00 -1.78
N LEU A 387 0.27 -34.16 -1.73
CA LEU A 387 1.28 -34.10 -0.67
C LEU A 387 1.22 -32.75 0.04
N ALA A 388 1.80 -32.65 1.23
CA ALA A 388 1.95 -31.37 1.91
C ALA A 388 2.88 -30.45 1.09
N GLY A 389 2.31 -29.45 0.40
CA GLY A 389 3.05 -28.52 -0.44
C GLY A 389 3.37 -29.06 -1.84
N GLY A 390 2.55 -29.95 -2.39
CA GLY A 390 2.75 -30.48 -3.75
C GLY A 390 1.89 -31.69 -4.10
N CYS A 391 2.35 -32.50 -5.05
CA CYS A 391 1.70 -33.75 -5.45
C CYS A 391 2.70 -34.84 -5.86
N LEU A 392 2.23 -36.09 -5.86
CA LEU A 392 2.96 -37.26 -6.35
C LEU A 392 2.15 -37.94 -7.44
N ILE A 393 2.71 -37.98 -8.64
CA ILE A 393 2.20 -38.78 -9.76
C ILE A 393 2.96 -40.11 -9.75
N THR A 394 2.24 -41.22 -9.79
CA THR A 394 2.82 -42.56 -9.87
C THR A 394 2.27 -43.27 -11.10
N ILE A 395 3.16 -43.85 -11.93
CA ILE A 395 2.81 -44.63 -13.12
C ILE A 395 3.47 -46.00 -12.98
N GLU A 396 2.65 -47.05 -12.93
CA GLU A 396 3.05 -48.44 -12.71
C GLU A 396 2.69 -49.32 -13.91
N ASP A 397 3.54 -50.28 -14.24
CA ASP A 397 3.27 -51.33 -15.23
C ASP A 397 3.54 -52.75 -14.70
N ASP A 398 3.03 -53.76 -15.41
CA ASP A 398 3.24 -55.20 -15.15
C ASP A 398 4.30 -55.85 -16.07
N GLY A 399 5.21 -55.05 -16.62
CA GLY A 399 6.28 -55.51 -17.51
C GLY A 399 7.47 -56.18 -16.79
N PRO A 400 8.62 -56.34 -17.46
CA PRO A 400 9.81 -57.00 -16.89
C PRO A 400 10.52 -56.17 -15.79
N GLY A 401 10.09 -54.93 -15.56
CA GLY A 401 10.71 -54.02 -14.59
C GLY A 401 12.11 -53.55 -14.99
N VAL A 402 12.79 -52.88 -14.05
CA VAL A 402 14.17 -52.41 -14.24
C VAL A 402 15.04 -52.91 -13.08
N PRO A 403 16.12 -53.68 -13.34
CA PRO A 403 17.03 -54.14 -12.30
C PRO A 403 17.58 -52.99 -11.47
N GLN A 404 17.66 -53.15 -10.14
CA GLN A 404 18.05 -52.06 -9.22
C GLN A 404 19.38 -51.37 -9.61
N GLN A 405 20.37 -52.15 -10.04
CA GLN A 405 21.69 -51.64 -10.47
C GLN A 405 21.64 -50.77 -11.74
N GLN A 406 20.54 -50.85 -12.49
CA GLN A 406 20.35 -50.15 -13.77
C GLN A 406 19.41 -48.95 -13.64
N ARG A 407 18.68 -48.79 -12.53
CA ARG A 407 17.68 -47.72 -12.35
C ARG A 407 18.30 -46.33 -12.40
N GLU A 408 19.40 -46.10 -11.68
CA GLU A 408 20.12 -44.82 -11.73
C GLU A 408 20.66 -44.52 -13.13
N ARG A 409 21.08 -45.54 -13.87
CA ARG A 409 21.60 -45.39 -15.25
C ARG A 409 20.51 -45.10 -16.27
N VAL A 410 19.31 -45.67 -16.09
CA VAL A 410 18.14 -45.37 -16.92
C VAL A 410 17.68 -43.94 -16.75
N LEU A 411 17.72 -43.44 -15.52
CA LEU A 411 17.41 -42.05 -15.20
C LEU A 411 18.51 -41.10 -15.67
N GLN A 412 19.76 -41.57 -15.81
CA GLN A 412 20.86 -40.77 -16.35
C GLN A 412 20.75 -40.53 -17.87
N ARG A 413 21.16 -39.31 -18.26
CA ARG A 413 21.08 -38.78 -19.63
C ARG A 413 21.60 -39.74 -20.71
N GLY A 414 20.68 -40.21 -21.56
CA GLY A 414 20.98 -40.77 -22.87
C GLY A 414 21.52 -42.20 -22.91
N GLU A 415 21.49 -42.95 -21.80
CA GLU A 415 21.86 -44.37 -21.81
C GLU A 415 20.66 -45.30 -22.08
N ARG A 416 20.79 -46.18 -23.09
CA ARG A 416 19.84 -47.26 -23.38
C ARG A 416 20.24 -48.52 -22.60
N LEU A 417 19.27 -49.22 -22.00
CA LEU A 417 19.50 -50.58 -21.49
C LEU A 417 19.42 -51.65 -22.59
N ASP A 418 18.57 -51.46 -23.60
CA ASP A 418 18.31 -52.47 -24.62
C ASP A 418 18.70 -52.00 -26.03
N VAL A 419 19.59 -52.77 -26.66
CA VAL A 419 20.02 -52.60 -28.06
C VAL A 419 18.98 -53.19 -29.05
N GLN A 420 18.08 -54.08 -28.59
CA GLN A 420 17.25 -54.91 -29.48
C GLN A 420 15.84 -54.39 -29.81
N ASN A 421 15.30 -53.41 -29.08
CA ASN A 421 13.97 -52.86 -29.35
C ASN A 421 14.05 -51.43 -29.93
N PRO A 422 13.35 -51.13 -31.05
CA PRO A 422 13.32 -49.78 -31.62
C PRO A 422 12.45 -48.86 -30.75
N GLY A 423 13.07 -47.87 -30.13
CA GLY A 423 12.42 -46.84 -29.31
C GLY A 423 13.35 -45.65 -29.13
N GLN A 424 12.79 -44.44 -29.11
CA GLN A 424 13.53 -43.20 -29.33
C GLN A 424 14.53 -42.80 -28.22
N GLY A 425 14.57 -43.45 -27.05
CA GLY A 425 15.59 -43.24 -26.00
C GLY A 425 15.63 -41.84 -25.35
N ILE A 426 14.94 -40.86 -25.91
CA ILE A 426 14.89 -39.45 -25.47
C ILE A 426 13.87 -39.24 -24.36
N GLY A 427 12.77 -40.02 -24.36
CA GLY A 427 11.57 -39.70 -23.60
C GLY A 427 11.80 -39.51 -22.10
N LEU A 428 12.65 -40.31 -21.47
CA LEU A 428 12.90 -40.18 -20.03
C LEU A 428 13.81 -38.99 -19.67
N ALA A 429 14.75 -38.62 -20.55
CA ALA A 429 15.57 -37.42 -20.36
C ALA A 429 14.74 -36.14 -20.47
N VAL A 430 13.69 -36.16 -21.31
CA VAL A 430 12.72 -35.05 -21.37
C VAL A 430 11.91 -34.98 -20.07
N VAL A 431 11.46 -36.12 -19.56
CA VAL A 431 10.72 -36.17 -18.29
C VAL A 431 11.59 -35.61 -17.17
N GLU A 432 12.86 -36.01 -17.07
CA GLU A 432 13.82 -35.47 -16.10
C GLU A 432 13.96 -33.95 -16.23
N ASP A 433 14.19 -33.42 -17.45
CA ASP A 433 14.29 -31.97 -17.69
C ASP A 433 13.01 -31.21 -17.30
N ILE A 434 11.84 -31.77 -17.61
CA ILE A 434 10.56 -31.18 -17.21
C ILE A 434 10.48 -31.16 -15.69
N VAL A 435 10.68 -32.31 -15.04
CA VAL A 435 10.58 -32.42 -13.57
C VAL A 435 11.56 -31.46 -12.88
N GLU A 436 12.82 -31.39 -13.31
CA GLU A 436 13.82 -30.44 -12.80
C GLU A 436 13.40 -28.98 -13.03
N SER A 437 12.82 -28.64 -14.19
CA SER A 437 12.37 -27.26 -14.47
C SER A 437 11.22 -26.78 -13.57
N TYR A 438 10.50 -27.73 -12.96
CA TYR A 438 9.45 -27.50 -11.95
C TYR A 438 9.93 -27.79 -10.52
N ASP A 439 11.26 -27.86 -10.31
CA ASP A 439 11.90 -28.14 -9.01
C ASP A 439 11.48 -29.48 -8.39
N GLY A 440 10.94 -30.40 -9.20
CA GLY A 440 10.45 -31.70 -8.76
C GLY A 440 11.53 -32.78 -8.69
N GLU A 441 11.10 -34.00 -8.37
CA GLU A 441 11.96 -35.18 -8.26
C GLU A 441 11.35 -36.36 -9.03
N LEU A 442 12.15 -37.01 -9.87
CA LEU A 442 11.80 -38.23 -10.60
C LEU A 442 12.54 -39.42 -9.97
N SER A 443 11.80 -40.48 -9.67
CA SER A 443 12.35 -41.72 -9.11
C SER A 443 11.74 -42.96 -9.76
N LEU A 444 12.47 -44.07 -9.70
CA LEU A 444 12.09 -45.35 -10.29
C LEU A 444 12.19 -46.47 -9.25
N GLU A 445 11.09 -47.17 -9.02
CA GLU A 445 10.95 -48.25 -8.05
C GLU A 445 10.34 -49.50 -8.71
N ASP A 446 10.25 -50.60 -7.96
CA ASP A 446 9.48 -51.78 -8.39
C ASP A 446 7.99 -51.51 -8.25
N SER A 447 7.21 -51.94 -9.25
CA SER A 447 5.76 -51.81 -9.28
C SER A 447 5.07 -52.89 -8.45
N GLU A 448 3.96 -52.55 -7.80
CA GLU A 448 3.09 -53.55 -7.16
C GLU A 448 2.48 -54.52 -8.19
N LEU A 449 2.46 -54.14 -9.46
CA LEU A 449 2.02 -54.97 -10.59
C LEU A 449 3.11 -55.93 -11.11
N GLY A 450 4.36 -55.80 -10.61
CA GLY A 450 5.48 -56.66 -10.96
C GLY A 450 6.47 -56.08 -11.98
N GLY A 451 6.16 -54.93 -12.59
CA GLY A 451 7.03 -54.23 -13.54
C GLY A 451 7.72 -52.99 -12.95
N ALA A 452 7.74 -51.88 -13.70
CA ALA A 452 8.37 -50.63 -13.28
C ALA A 452 7.38 -49.62 -12.68
N CYS A 453 7.82 -48.85 -11.68
CA CYS A 453 7.05 -47.78 -11.05
C CYS A 453 7.80 -46.45 -11.13
N PHE A 454 7.33 -45.54 -11.98
CA PHE A 454 7.83 -44.16 -12.07
C PHE A 454 7.07 -43.26 -11.10
N ARG A 455 7.81 -42.51 -10.29
CA ARG A 455 7.30 -41.56 -9.30
C ARG A 455 7.80 -40.16 -9.58
N VAL A 456 6.87 -39.25 -9.86
CA VAL A 456 7.14 -37.83 -10.10
C VAL A 456 6.57 -37.02 -8.93
N ARG A 457 7.44 -36.43 -8.13
CA ARG A 457 7.07 -35.51 -7.04
C ARG A 457 7.23 -34.07 -7.52
N LEU A 458 6.17 -33.28 -7.39
CA LEU A 458 6.16 -31.85 -7.71
C LEU A 458 5.87 -31.05 -6.45
N TYR A 459 6.50 -29.88 -6.30
CA TYR A 459 6.31 -28.96 -5.19
C TYR A 459 5.54 -27.70 -5.65
N ASP A 460 4.75 -27.10 -4.75
CA ASP A 460 3.78 -26.04 -5.09
C ASP A 460 4.35 -24.63 -5.37
#